data_AF-Q64CM1-F1
#
_entry.id   AF-Q64CM1-F1
#
_cell.length_a   1.000
_cell.length_b   1.000
_cell.length_c   1.000
_cell.angle_alpha   90.00
_cell.angle_beta   90.00
_cell.angle_gamma   90.00
#
_symmetry.space_group_name_H-M   'P 1'
#
loop_
_entity.id
_entity.type
_entity.pdbx_description
1 polymer ?
#
loop_
_entity_poly.entity_id
_entity_poly.type
_entity_poly.pdbx_seq_one_letter_code
_entity_poly.pdbx_strand_id
1 'polypeptide(L)' 'MKYARKGTRELYVGSFRLSYAYLKDEDKIIFLDLYHKDEQ' A
#
# COMPACT_ATOMS: atom_id res chain seq x y z
N MET A 1 -10.85 9.46 1.22
CA MET A 1 -10.61 8.01 1.44
C MET A 1 -11.88 7.24 1.08
N LYS A 2 -12.10 6.95 -0.21
CA LYS A 2 -13.41 6.51 -0.73
C LYS A 2 -13.63 4.99 -0.73
N TYR A 3 -12.60 4.19 -0.46
CA TYR A 3 -12.77 2.74 -0.32
C TYR A 3 -11.80 2.25 0.75
N ALA A 4 -12.31 1.82 1.90
CA ALA A 4 -11.57 0.97 2.81
C ALA A 4 -11.31 -0.36 2.07
N ARG A 5 -10.24 -0.41 1.27
CA ARG A 5 -9.80 -1.65 0.60
C ARG A 5 -9.39 -2.62 1.70
N LYS A 6 -10.30 -3.54 2.04
CA LYS A 6 -10.07 -4.66 2.97
C LYS A 6 -8.78 -5.38 2.55
N GLY A 7 -7.69 -5.15 3.29
CA GLY A 7 -6.44 -5.94 3.19
C GLY A 7 -5.22 -5.22 2.63
N THR A 8 -5.37 -4.12 1.88
CA THR A 8 -4.23 -3.36 1.35
C THR A 8 -3.97 -2.14 2.22
N ARG A 9 -2.73 -1.97 2.67
CA ARG A 9 -2.25 -0.85 3.48
C ARG A 9 -1.37 0.04 2.60
N GLU A 10 -1.32 1.31 2.93
CA GLU A 10 -0.46 2.27 2.22
C GLU A 10 0.50 2.92 3.20
N LEU A 11 1.77 2.97 2.82
CA LEU A 11 2.84 3.63 3.55
C LEU A 11 3.24 4.93 2.84
N TYR A 12 3.34 5.99 3.63
CA TYR A 12 3.69 7.32 3.16
C TYR A 12 5.21 7.47 3.26
N VAL A 13 5.89 7.54 2.11
CA VAL A 13 7.35 7.67 2.04
C VAL A 13 7.69 8.98 1.32
N GLY A 14 7.63 10.09 2.07
CA GLY A 14 7.79 11.42 1.50
C GLY A 14 6.74 11.72 0.42
N SER A 15 7.21 12.07 -0.78
CA SER A 15 6.33 12.29 -1.94
C SER A 15 5.88 11.01 -2.65
N PHE A 16 6.27 9.82 -2.17
CA PHE A 16 5.82 8.55 -2.72
C PHE A 16 4.77 7.88 -1.82
N ARG A 17 4.00 7.00 -2.44
CA ARG A 17 2.99 6.14 -1.80
C ARG A 17 3.32 4.70 -2.14
N LEU A 18 3.60 3.91 -1.12
CA LEU A 18 3.84 2.48 -1.24
C LEU A 18 2.59 1.73 -0.82
N SER A 19 1.95 1.04 -1.76
CA SER A 19 0.85 0.14 -1.48
C SER A 19 1.39 -1.26 -1.19
N TYR A 20 0.93 -1.88 -0.11
CA TYR A 20 1.33 -3.23 0.27
C TYR A 20 0.18 -4.03 0.87
N ALA A 21 0.28 -5.35 0.82
CA ALA A 21 -0.59 -6.27 1.54
C ALA A 21 0.25 -7.07 2.54
N TYR A 22 -0.26 -7.22 3.77
CA TYR A 22 0.33 -8.12 4.76
C TYR A 22 -0.55 -9.36 4.91
N LEU A 23 -0.01 -10.51 4.53
CA LEU A 23 -0.64 -11.82 4.65
C LEU A 23 -0.21 -12.42 5.98
N LYS A 24 -1.04 -12.26 7.02
CA LYS A 24 -0.74 -12.68 8.38
C LYS A 24 -0.51 -14.20 8.51
N ASP A 25 -1.29 -14.99 7.78
CA ASP A 25 -1.19 -16.47 7.83
C ASP A 25 0.12 -17.00 7.24
N GLU A 26 0.73 -16.25 6.31
CA GLU A 26 1.99 -16.63 5.66
C GLU A 26 3.20 -15.84 6.18
N ASP A 27 2.98 -14.90 7.09
CA ASP A 27 3.94 -13.88 7.54
C ASP A 27 4.70 -13.20 6.39
N LYS A 28 3.96 -12.80 5.35
CA LYS A 28 4.52 -12.19 4.13
C LYS A 28 4.00 -10.79 3.91
N ILE A 29 4.87 -9.93 3.39
CA ILE A 29 4.52 -8.62 2.85
C ILE A 29 4.66 -8.66 1.34
N ILE A 30 3.61 -8.25 0.63
CA ILE A 30 3.61 -8.13 -0.83
C ILE A 30 3.51 -6.65 -1.17
N PHE A 31 4.51 -6.12 -1.86
CA PHE A 31 4.45 -4.77 -2.43
C PHE A 31 3.60 -4.80 -3.69
N LEU A 32 2.57 -3.96 -3.73
CA LEU A 32 1.61 -3.92 -4.81
C LEU A 32 1.96 -2.84 -5.82
N ASP A 33 2.30 -1.66 -5.32
CA ASP A 33 2.57 -0.50 -6.16
C ASP A 33 3.43 0.53 -5.42
N LEU A 34 4.23 1.30 -6.15
CA LEU A 34 4.98 2.43 -5.65
C LEU A 34 4.86 3.56 -6.66
N TYR A 35 4.14 4.62 -6.29
CA TYR A 35 3.85 5.74 -7.17
C TYR A 35 4.16 7.08 -6.50
N HIS A 36 4.40 8.11 -7.32
CA HIS A 36 4.54 9.47 -6.81
C HIS A 36 3.17 10.06 -6.49
N LYS A 37 3.04 10.83 -5.41
CA LYS A 37 1.78 11.44 -4.96
C LYS A 37 1.09 12.30 -6.02
N ASP A 38 1.86 12.81 -6.98
CA ASP A 38 1.38 13.71 -8.03
C ASP A 38 0.91 12.94 -9.29
N GLU A 39 1.07 11.62 -9.30
CA GLU A 39 0.59 10.73 -10.37
C GLU A 39 -0.77 10.08 -10.03
N GLN A 40 -1.42 10.49 -8.93
CA GLN A 40 -2.74 10.00 -8.47
C GLN A 40 -3.87 11.01 -8.69
#